data_AF-A0A531LJJ0-F1
#
_entry.id   AF-A0A531LJJ0-F1
#
_cell.length_a   1.000
_cell.length_b   1.000
_cell.length_c   1.000
_cell.angle_alpha   90.00
_cell.angle_beta   90.00
_cell.angle_gamma   90.00
#
_symmetry.space_group_name_H-M   'P 1'
#
loop_
_entity.id
_entity.type
_entity.pdbx_description
1 polymer ?
#
loop_
_entity_poly.entity_id
_entity_poly.type
_entity_poly.pdbx_seq_one_letter_code
_entity_poly.pdbx_strand_id
1 'polypeptide(L)'
;MKKQELESVLGRGGPGFDLGPIEDQLHDLANDRQFPDVAIAHCIARIEESAPALRAILTRAAEGEHLSREDEMRLLRGIYILGGGRDTRTFGPLLRLLRRPGRELDDLLGDVVTESMARIVAGVFDGDADALFGFISDRSVDEYVRDAVLGAATFLTWEGRIERDRMRDFLERFHTERLAGDDDFAWIAWLEAIARLGLRDLASLVYSAWDDGRIPEGIIDRSDFEDDLLVAEQSPNDIDRFERAGLGYIDDVLEALEWTSHLEYFDKEDLQSPLP
;
A
#
# COMPACT_ATOMS: atom_id res chain seq x y z
N MET A 1 -0.41 17.09 -13.96
CA MET A 1 -0.31 18.40 -14.67
C MET A 1 0.17 18.11 -16.10
N LYS A 2 -0.24 18.86 -17.13
CA LYS A 2 0.19 18.55 -18.51
C LYS A 2 1.64 19.00 -18.73
N LYS A 3 2.42 18.28 -19.56
CA LYS A 3 3.83 18.63 -19.89
C LYS A 3 4.05 20.12 -20.16
N GLN A 4 3.20 20.73 -21.00
CA GLN A 4 3.30 22.15 -21.38
C GLN A 4 3.16 23.11 -20.18
N GLU A 5 2.34 22.77 -19.20
CA GLU A 5 2.16 23.56 -17.97
C GLU A 5 3.40 23.46 -17.08
N LEU A 6 3.97 22.26 -16.94
CA LEU A 6 5.20 22.01 -16.18
C LEU A 6 6.42 22.72 -16.81
N GLU A 7 6.54 22.68 -18.13
CA GLU A 7 7.60 23.38 -18.89
C GLU A 7 7.50 24.89 -18.74
N SER A 8 6.29 25.45 -18.76
CA SER A 8 6.06 26.87 -18.53
C SER A 8 6.47 27.31 -17.12
N VAL A 9 6.21 26.46 -16.11
CA VAL A 9 6.56 26.74 -14.70
C VAL A 9 8.07 26.65 -14.49
N LEU A 10 8.71 25.57 -14.95
CA LEU A 10 10.14 25.32 -14.73
C LEU A 10 11.04 26.20 -15.62
N GLY A 11 10.60 26.47 -16.86
CA GLY A 11 11.32 27.34 -17.79
C GLY A 11 11.25 28.83 -17.45
N ARG A 12 10.52 29.24 -16.39
CA ARG A 12 10.28 30.65 -15.99
C ARG A 12 9.82 31.54 -17.17
N GLY A 13 9.05 30.99 -18.10
CA GLY A 13 8.62 31.69 -19.32
C GLY A 13 9.70 31.90 -20.39
N GLY A 14 10.88 31.29 -20.26
CA GLY A 14 11.91 31.28 -21.31
C GLY A 14 11.57 30.25 -22.41
N PRO A 15 11.64 30.61 -23.71
CA PRO A 15 11.41 29.64 -24.78
C PRO A 15 12.53 28.58 -24.81
N GLY A 16 12.15 27.30 -24.89
CA GLY A 16 13.07 26.19 -25.20
C GLY A 16 13.45 25.24 -24.06
N PHE A 17 12.79 25.30 -22.90
CA PHE A 17 12.94 24.26 -21.86
C PHE A 17 12.04 23.07 -22.21
N ASP A 18 12.66 21.96 -22.62
CA ASP A 18 11.98 20.71 -22.97
C ASP A 18 12.31 19.65 -21.91
N LEU A 19 11.27 19.07 -21.31
CA LEU A 19 11.40 17.99 -20.32
C LEU A 19 11.69 16.61 -20.95
N GLY A 20 11.82 16.55 -22.28
CA GLY A 20 12.03 15.32 -23.02
C GLY A 20 10.76 14.44 -23.11
N PRO A 21 10.84 13.31 -23.82
CA PRO A 21 9.79 12.28 -23.82
C PRO A 21 9.65 11.65 -22.43
N ILE A 22 8.45 11.16 -22.10
CA ILE A 22 8.23 10.50 -20.79
C ILE A 22 8.95 9.15 -20.73
N GLU A 23 9.17 8.55 -21.90
CA GLU A 23 9.82 7.27 -22.11
C GLU A 23 11.26 7.25 -21.57
N ASP A 24 11.99 8.36 -21.68
CA ASP A 24 13.34 8.49 -21.10
C ASP A 24 13.28 8.39 -19.57
N GLN A 25 12.29 9.02 -18.95
CA GLN A 25 12.10 8.99 -17.49
C GLN A 25 11.66 7.58 -17.03
N LEU A 26 10.74 6.96 -17.76
CA LEU A 26 10.29 5.58 -17.50
C LEU A 26 11.43 4.57 -17.65
N HIS A 27 12.34 4.81 -18.61
CA HIS A 27 13.54 4.01 -18.77
C HIS A 27 14.44 4.14 -17.54
N ASP A 28 14.68 5.37 -17.09
CA ASP A 28 15.57 5.68 -15.96
C ASP A 28 15.03 5.20 -14.60
N LEU A 29 13.73 4.93 -14.48
CA LEU A 29 13.16 4.25 -13.31
C LEU A 29 13.72 2.84 -13.09
N ALA A 30 14.36 2.20 -14.08
CA ALA A 30 15.04 0.92 -13.88
C ALA A 30 16.44 1.06 -13.27
N ASN A 31 16.99 2.27 -13.17
CA ASN A 31 18.38 2.47 -12.77
C ASN A 31 18.61 2.00 -11.33
N ASP A 32 19.43 0.99 -11.15
CA ASP A 32 19.76 0.37 -9.87
C ASP A 32 21.07 0.90 -9.26
N ARG A 33 21.80 1.77 -9.98
CA ARG A 33 23.09 2.33 -9.52
C ARG A 33 22.94 3.63 -8.75
N GLN A 34 21.86 4.36 -9.01
CA GLN A 34 21.55 5.62 -8.36
C GLN A 34 20.04 5.76 -8.24
N PHE A 35 19.59 6.16 -7.07
CA PHE A 35 18.20 6.51 -6.81
C PHE A 35 17.71 7.58 -7.83
N PRO A 36 16.71 7.27 -8.68
CA PRO A 36 16.35 8.11 -9.82
C PRO A 36 15.32 9.18 -9.42
N ASP A 37 15.70 10.04 -8.48
CA ASP A 37 14.87 11.11 -7.93
C ASP A 37 14.22 12.00 -9.00
N VAL A 38 14.99 12.43 -10.00
CA VAL A 38 14.51 13.25 -11.12
C VAL A 38 13.46 12.50 -11.95
N ALA A 39 13.70 11.22 -12.26
CA ALA A 39 12.79 10.43 -13.07
C ALA A 39 11.47 10.17 -12.31
N ILE A 40 11.56 9.87 -11.01
CA ILE A 40 10.40 9.71 -10.12
C ILE A 40 9.58 11.01 -10.09
N ALA A 41 10.23 12.15 -9.82
CA ALA A 41 9.57 13.45 -9.77
C ALA A 41 8.87 13.81 -11.10
N HIS A 42 9.53 13.55 -12.24
CA HIS A 42 8.93 13.77 -13.55
C HIS A 42 7.73 12.87 -13.81
N CYS A 43 7.82 11.58 -13.46
CA CYS A 43 6.73 10.63 -13.64
C CYS A 43 5.51 11.00 -12.80
N ILE A 44 5.68 11.51 -11.58
CA ILE A 44 4.59 11.98 -10.72
C ILE A 44 3.97 13.26 -11.30
N ALA A 45 4.78 14.25 -11.64
CA ALA A 45 4.29 15.52 -12.17
C ALA A 45 3.49 15.35 -13.47
N ARG A 46 3.87 14.35 -14.28
CA ARG A 46 3.27 13.96 -15.56
C ARG A 46 2.53 12.62 -15.46
N ILE A 47 1.81 12.38 -14.34
CA ILE A 47 1.13 11.09 -14.08
C ILE A 47 0.21 10.63 -15.23
N GLU A 48 -0.46 11.54 -15.93
CA GLU A 48 -1.32 11.19 -17.08
C GLU A 48 -0.54 10.53 -18.23
N GLU A 49 0.75 10.87 -18.39
CA GLU A 49 1.64 10.34 -19.41
C GLU A 49 2.40 9.09 -18.93
N SER A 50 2.84 9.06 -17.67
CA SER A 50 3.63 7.96 -17.11
C SER A 50 2.79 6.75 -16.71
N ALA A 51 1.60 6.98 -16.14
CA ALA A 51 0.77 5.92 -15.56
C ALA A 51 0.38 4.80 -16.54
N PRO A 52 0.06 5.06 -17.83
CA PRO A 52 -0.23 3.98 -18.78
C PRO A 52 0.88 2.94 -18.91
N ALA A 53 2.15 3.36 -18.96
CA ALA A 53 3.28 2.45 -19.07
C ALA A 53 3.54 1.71 -17.76
N LEU A 54 3.45 2.40 -16.61
CA LEU A 54 3.61 1.78 -15.30
C LEU A 54 2.52 0.74 -15.03
N ARG A 55 1.26 1.04 -15.37
CA ARG A 55 0.15 0.08 -15.28
C ARG A 55 0.34 -1.13 -16.20
N ALA A 56 0.98 -0.95 -17.36
CA ALA A 56 1.25 -2.06 -18.27
C ALA A 56 2.23 -3.08 -17.65
N ILE A 57 3.30 -2.60 -17.00
CA ILE A 57 4.24 -3.46 -16.27
C ILE A 57 3.52 -4.19 -15.12
N LEU A 58 2.72 -3.46 -14.33
CA LEU A 58 1.93 -4.05 -13.26
C LEU A 58 0.93 -5.11 -13.76
N THR A 59 0.30 -4.87 -14.90
CA THR A 59 -0.65 -5.83 -15.50
C THR A 59 0.06 -7.11 -15.92
N ARG A 60 1.23 -7.00 -16.57
CA ARG A 60 2.07 -8.15 -16.94
C ARG A 60 2.49 -8.97 -15.71
N ALA A 61 2.89 -8.29 -14.64
CA ALA A 61 3.21 -8.94 -13.36
C ALA A 61 1.99 -9.68 -12.77
N ALA A 62 0.82 -9.04 -12.77
CA ALA A 62 -0.42 -9.65 -12.29
C ALA A 62 -0.82 -10.90 -13.10
N GLU A 63 -0.53 -10.92 -14.41
CA GLU A 63 -0.74 -12.06 -15.29
C GLU A 63 0.31 -13.18 -15.07
N GLY A 64 1.35 -12.92 -14.30
CA GLY A 64 2.41 -13.89 -13.99
C GLY A 64 3.49 -13.96 -15.06
N GLU A 65 3.63 -12.92 -15.88
CA GLU A 65 4.79 -12.81 -16.76
C GLU A 65 6.06 -12.66 -15.92
N HIS A 66 7.11 -13.36 -16.33
CA HIS A 66 8.43 -13.16 -15.76
C HIS A 66 8.97 -11.80 -16.20
N LEU A 67 9.27 -10.93 -15.24
CA LEU A 67 9.85 -9.62 -15.49
C LEU A 67 11.38 -9.71 -15.51
N SER A 68 12.02 -8.81 -16.25
CA SER A 68 13.46 -8.59 -16.10
C SER A 68 13.73 -7.82 -14.81
N ARG A 69 14.97 -7.88 -14.29
CA ARG A 69 15.38 -7.09 -13.12
C ARG A 69 15.06 -5.59 -13.27
N GLU A 70 15.24 -5.06 -14.48
CA GLU A 70 14.88 -3.68 -14.79
C GLU A 70 13.36 -3.41 -14.67
N ASP A 71 12.53 -4.33 -15.18
CA ASP A 71 11.08 -4.21 -15.11
C ASP A 71 10.55 -4.44 -13.68
N GLU A 72 11.19 -5.28 -12.88
CA GLU A 72 10.90 -5.44 -11.44
C GLU A 72 11.17 -4.12 -10.70
N MET A 73 12.31 -3.48 -10.95
CA MET A 73 12.63 -2.17 -10.35
C MET A 73 11.66 -1.07 -10.81
N ARG A 74 11.29 -1.06 -12.11
CA ARG A 74 10.26 -0.16 -12.64
C ARG A 74 8.90 -0.43 -12.02
N LEU A 75 8.54 -1.69 -11.76
CA LEU A 75 7.29 -2.04 -11.10
C LEU A 75 7.27 -1.49 -9.67
N LEU A 76 8.32 -1.79 -8.89
CA LEU A 76 8.44 -1.35 -7.50
C LEU A 76 8.29 0.17 -7.41
N ARG A 77 9.08 0.94 -8.17
CA ARG A 77 8.97 2.41 -8.15
C ARG A 77 7.64 2.88 -8.76
N GLY A 78 7.15 2.17 -9.78
CA GLY A 78 5.91 2.44 -10.47
C GLY A 78 4.68 2.42 -9.57
N ILE A 79 4.57 1.45 -8.65
CA ILE A 79 3.41 1.36 -7.76
C ILE A 79 3.37 2.51 -6.74
N TYR A 80 4.51 3.01 -6.28
CA TYR A 80 4.56 4.22 -5.45
C TYR A 80 4.16 5.47 -6.25
N ILE A 81 4.66 5.60 -7.49
CA ILE A 81 4.28 6.71 -8.37
C ILE A 81 2.78 6.70 -8.67
N LEU A 82 2.20 5.52 -8.95
CA LEU A 82 0.76 5.36 -9.20
C LEU A 82 -0.07 5.66 -7.94
N GLY A 83 0.39 5.20 -6.77
CA GLY A 83 -0.23 5.47 -5.47
C GLY A 83 -0.21 6.95 -5.10
N GLY A 84 0.97 7.58 -5.09
CA GLY A 84 1.10 9.01 -4.78
C GLY A 84 0.49 9.92 -5.84
N GLY A 85 0.48 9.50 -7.11
CA GLY A 85 -0.22 10.16 -8.21
C GLY A 85 -1.74 9.99 -8.17
N ARG A 86 -2.28 9.19 -7.24
CA ARG A 86 -3.71 8.88 -7.07
C ARG A 86 -4.37 8.36 -8.36
N ASP A 87 -3.66 7.53 -9.13
CA ASP A 87 -4.17 6.98 -10.39
C ASP A 87 -5.16 5.83 -10.11
N THR A 88 -6.45 6.16 -10.01
CA THR A 88 -7.48 5.20 -9.60
C THR A 88 -7.69 4.03 -10.57
N ARG A 89 -7.26 4.17 -11.84
CA ARG A 89 -7.28 3.08 -12.83
C ARG A 89 -6.35 1.92 -12.46
N THR A 90 -5.47 2.13 -11.49
CA THR A 90 -4.54 1.12 -10.98
C THR A 90 -5.18 0.18 -9.96
N PHE A 91 -6.31 0.54 -9.33
CA PHE A 91 -6.92 -0.25 -8.24
C PHE A 91 -7.15 -1.72 -8.61
N GLY A 92 -7.96 -1.96 -9.65
CA GLY A 92 -8.28 -3.31 -10.12
C GLY A 92 -7.03 -4.14 -10.49
N PRO A 93 -6.13 -3.62 -11.36
CA PRO A 93 -4.86 -4.27 -11.65
C PRO A 93 -4.02 -4.57 -10.41
N LEU A 94 -3.91 -3.64 -9.45
CA LEU A 94 -3.14 -3.85 -8.22
C LEU A 94 -3.73 -4.99 -7.39
N LEU A 95 -5.05 -5.02 -7.20
CA LEU A 95 -5.71 -6.13 -6.51
C LEU A 95 -5.56 -7.47 -7.25
N ARG A 96 -5.27 -7.50 -8.55
CA ARG A 96 -4.93 -8.75 -9.25
C ARG A 96 -3.50 -9.17 -8.97
N LEU A 97 -2.56 -8.22 -8.97
CA LEU A 97 -1.17 -8.49 -8.57
C LEU A 97 -1.13 -9.04 -7.14
N LEU A 98 -1.81 -8.39 -6.21
CA LEU A 98 -1.83 -8.79 -4.80
C LEU A 98 -2.53 -10.13 -4.53
N ARG A 99 -3.20 -10.75 -5.52
CA ARG A 99 -3.71 -12.13 -5.42
C ARG A 99 -2.69 -13.19 -5.82
N ARG A 100 -1.51 -12.80 -6.29
CA ARG A 100 -0.45 -13.76 -6.62
C ARG A 100 -0.01 -14.52 -5.36
N PRO A 101 0.52 -15.75 -5.50
CA PRO A 101 1.02 -16.51 -4.35
C PRO A 101 2.03 -15.71 -3.54
N GLY A 102 1.98 -15.78 -2.20
CA GLY A 102 2.81 -14.98 -1.30
C GLY A 102 4.31 -15.00 -1.65
N ARG A 103 4.88 -16.17 -1.97
CA ARG A 103 6.28 -16.29 -2.43
C ARG A 103 6.60 -15.46 -3.68
N GLU A 104 5.67 -15.36 -4.62
CA GLU A 104 5.87 -14.60 -5.87
C GLU A 104 5.72 -13.10 -5.62
N LEU A 105 4.89 -12.71 -4.65
CA LEU A 105 4.82 -11.34 -4.17
C LEU A 105 6.07 -10.95 -3.40
N ASP A 106 6.58 -11.83 -2.53
CA ASP A 106 7.81 -11.61 -1.77
C ASP A 106 9.02 -11.44 -2.72
N ASP A 107 9.15 -12.31 -3.73
CA ASP A 107 10.19 -12.18 -4.75
C ASP A 107 10.12 -10.85 -5.52
N LEU A 108 8.91 -10.30 -5.72
CA LEU A 108 8.66 -9.15 -6.60
C LEU A 108 8.62 -7.80 -5.86
N LEU A 109 8.03 -7.80 -4.66
CA LEU A 109 7.71 -6.61 -3.89
C LEU A 109 8.41 -6.62 -2.52
N GLY A 110 8.84 -7.78 -2.03
CA GLY A 110 9.44 -7.94 -0.69
C GLY A 110 8.66 -7.20 0.39
N ASP A 111 9.39 -6.44 1.20
CA ASP A 111 8.84 -5.68 2.33
C ASP A 111 7.86 -4.55 1.92
N VAL A 112 7.69 -4.24 0.62
CA VAL A 112 6.73 -3.21 0.19
C VAL A 112 5.31 -3.55 0.64
N VAL A 113 4.97 -4.85 0.74
CA VAL A 113 3.67 -5.31 1.23
C VAL A 113 3.39 -4.78 2.63
N THR A 114 4.32 -4.96 3.56
CA THR A 114 4.15 -4.58 4.97
C THR A 114 4.45 -3.10 5.22
N GLU A 115 5.39 -2.50 4.48
CA GLU A 115 5.86 -1.14 4.76
C GLU A 115 4.99 -0.04 4.12
N SER A 116 4.39 -0.29 2.96
CA SER A 116 3.80 0.79 2.15
C SER A 116 2.51 0.44 1.42
N MET A 117 2.14 -0.84 1.32
CA MET A 117 1.00 -1.26 0.49
C MET A 117 -0.32 -0.63 0.93
N ALA A 118 -0.54 -0.43 2.23
CA ALA A 118 -1.75 0.24 2.72
C ALA A 118 -1.91 1.65 2.11
N ARG A 119 -0.83 2.42 2.05
CA ARG A 119 -0.81 3.78 1.49
C ARG A 119 -0.95 3.79 -0.03
N ILE A 120 -0.33 2.81 -0.70
CA ILE A 120 -0.47 2.62 -2.16
C ILE A 120 -1.93 2.31 -2.51
N VAL A 121 -2.54 1.34 -1.82
CA VAL A 121 -3.94 0.93 -2.03
C VAL A 121 -4.89 2.08 -1.75
N ALA A 122 -4.68 2.85 -0.67
CA ALA A 122 -5.47 4.04 -0.37
C ALA A 122 -5.38 5.08 -1.51
N GLY A 123 -4.17 5.35 -2.00
CA GLY A 123 -3.93 6.28 -3.09
C GLY A 123 -4.63 5.90 -4.39
N VAL A 124 -4.60 4.62 -4.77
CA VAL A 124 -5.23 4.16 -6.02
C VAL A 124 -6.70 3.78 -5.87
N PHE A 125 -7.29 3.81 -4.67
CA PHE A 125 -8.69 3.39 -4.46
C PHE A 125 -9.66 4.13 -5.39
N ASP A 126 -10.51 3.40 -6.11
CA ASP A 126 -11.44 3.93 -7.12
C ASP A 126 -12.87 4.13 -6.61
N GLY A 127 -13.15 3.77 -5.34
CA GLY A 127 -14.48 3.83 -4.74
C GLY A 127 -15.19 2.49 -4.65
N ASP A 128 -14.65 1.41 -5.24
CA ASP A 128 -15.24 0.07 -5.16
C ASP A 128 -14.90 -0.63 -3.84
N ALA A 129 -15.64 -0.26 -2.79
CA ALA A 129 -15.52 -0.87 -1.48
C ALA A 129 -15.91 -2.37 -1.47
N ASP A 130 -16.78 -2.81 -2.38
CA ASP A 130 -17.17 -4.22 -2.45
C ASP A 130 -16.02 -5.09 -2.97
N ALA A 131 -15.27 -4.60 -3.96
CA ALA A 131 -14.05 -5.26 -4.42
C ALA A 131 -12.99 -5.32 -3.30
N LEU A 132 -12.85 -4.25 -2.51
CA LEU A 132 -11.91 -4.19 -1.39
C LEU A 132 -12.29 -5.19 -0.27
N PHE A 133 -13.56 -5.19 0.17
CA PHE A 133 -14.05 -6.13 1.18
C PHE A 133 -14.03 -7.58 0.69
N GLY A 134 -14.37 -7.81 -0.59
CA GLY A 134 -14.27 -9.12 -1.22
C GLY A 134 -12.83 -9.63 -1.24
N PHE A 135 -11.86 -8.76 -1.49
CA PHE A 135 -10.44 -9.08 -1.42
C PHE A 135 -10.01 -9.46 0.01
N ILE A 136 -10.35 -8.65 1.02
CA ILE A 136 -10.00 -8.92 2.43
C ILE A 136 -10.63 -10.22 2.94
N SER A 137 -11.80 -10.60 2.42
CA SER A 137 -12.51 -11.84 2.78
C SER A 137 -11.93 -13.10 2.13
N ASP A 138 -11.07 -12.96 1.12
CA ASP A 138 -10.53 -14.08 0.36
C ASP A 138 -9.35 -14.73 1.11
N ARG A 139 -9.63 -15.84 1.80
CA ARG A 139 -8.65 -16.61 2.57
C ARG A 139 -7.54 -17.25 1.73
N SER A 140 -7.62 -17.20 0.40
CA SER A 140 -6.52 -17.63 -0.47
C SER A 140 -5.46 -16.55 -0.68
N VAL A 141 -5.76 -15.30 -0.32
CA VAL A 141 -4.80 -14.20 -0.33
C VAL A 141 -3.92 -14.27 0.92
N ASP A 142 -2.65 -13.95 0.73
CA ASP A 142 -1.66 -13.86 1.80
C ASP A 142 -2.11 -12.93 2.94
N GLU A 143 -1.83 -13.35 4.18
CA GLU A 143 -2.33 -12.67 5.38
C GLU A 143 -1.78 -11.25 5.55
N TYR A 144 -0.50 -11.01 5.21
CA TYR A 144 0.10 -9.67 5.29
C TYR A 144 -0.46 -8.73 4.22
N VAL A 145 -0.82 -9.28 3.06
CA VAL A 145 -1.51 -8.52 2.02
C VAL A 145 -2.92 -8.15 2.48
N ARG A 146 -3.65 -9.07 3.10
CA ARG A 146 -5.00 -8.80 3.64
C ARG A 146 -4.95 -7.79 4.77
N ASP A 147 -3.95 -7.88 5.64
CA ASP A 147 -3.65 -6.92 6.71
C ASP A 147 -3.48 -5.51 6.12
N ALA A 148 -2.55 -5.33 5.18
CA ALA A 148 -2.30 -4.03 4.55
C ALA A 148 -3.54 -3.45 3.83
N VAL A 149 -4.30 -4.29 3.12
CA VAL A 149 -5.52 -3.86 2.42
C VAL A 149 -6.64 -3.48 3.40
N LEU A 150 -6.75 -4.16 4.55
CA LEU A 150 -7.67 -3.78 5.61
C LEU A 150 -7.23 -2.50 6.33
N GLY A 151 -5.92 -2.28 6.51
CA GLY A 151 -5.36 -1.01 6.95
C GLY A 151 -5.75 0.15 6.02
N ALA A 152 -5.63 -0.04 4.70
CA ALA A 152 -6.08 0.93 3.71
C ALA A 152 -7.59 1.20 3.82
N ALA A 153 -8.41 0.15 3.93
CA ALA A 153 -9.86 0.27 4.08
C ALA A 153 -10.23 1.05 5.35
N THR A 154 -9.48 0.87 6.43
CA THR A 154 -9.65 1.59 7.70
C THR A 154 -9.40 3.08 7.51
N PHE A 155 -8.27 3.46 6.91
CA PHE A 155 -7.97 4.86 6.59
C PHE A 155 -9.02 5.49 5.67
N LEU A 156 -9.40 4.79 4.60
CA LEU A 156 -10.42 5.24 3.65
C LEU A 156 -11.81 5.40 4.30
N THR A 157 -12.12 4.60 5.33
CA THR A 157 -13.34 4.76 6.13
C THR A 157 -13.27 6.02 7.00
N TRP A 158 -12.13 6.24 7.66
CA TRP A 158 -11.91 7.43 8.48
C TRP A 158 -11.99 8.72 7.65
N GLU A 159 -11.41 8.72 6.45
CA GLU A 159 -11.48 9.84 5.51
C GLU A 159 -12.88 10.02 4.87
N GLY A 160 -13.80 9.09 5.09
CA GLY A 160 -15.16 9.13 4.55
C GLY A 160 -15.30 8.70 3.09
N ARG A 161 -14.28 8.05 2.52
CA ARG A 161 -14.36 7.43 1.17
C ARG A 161 -15.03 6.07 1.19
N ILE A 162 -15.04 5.40 2.33
CA ILE A 162 -15.86 4.23 2.63
C ILE A 162 -16.87 4.62 3.71
N GLU A 163 -18.13 4.25 3.51
CA GLU A 163 -19.18 4.54 4.49
C GLU A 163 -18.92 3.77 5.81
N ARG A 164 -18.99 4.51 6.92
CA ARG A 164 -18.70 3.97 8.26
C ARG A 164 -19.54 2.75 8.62
N ASP A 165 -20.83 2.79 8.32
CA ASP A 165 -21.75 1.68 8.63
C ASP A 165 -21.41 0.43 7.79
N ARG A 166 -20.99 0.61 6.53
CA ARG A 166 -20.52 -0.52 5.69
C ARG A 166 -19.26 -1.17 6.25
N MET A 167 -18.30 -0.37 6.74
CA MET A 167 -17.10 -0.89 7.39
C MET A 167 -17.45 -1.61 8.69
N ARG A 168 -18.31 -1.01 9.53
CA ARG A 168 -18.78 -1.62 10.77
C ARG A 168 -19.41 -3.00 10.51
N ASP A 169 -20.35 -3.08 9.57
CA ASP A 169 -21.04 -4.32 9.20
C ASP A 169 -20.06 -5.36 8.63
N PHE A 170 -19.08 -4.91 7.85
CA PHE A 170 -18.01 -5.77 7.35
C PHE A 170 -17.19 -6.37 8.50
N LEU A 171 -16.77 -5.58 9.49
CA LEU A 171 -15.98 -6.05 10.64
C LEU A 171 -16.79 -7.01 11.53
N GLU A 172 -18.08 -6.75 11.74
CA GLU A 172 -18.97 -7.67 12.46
C GLU A 172 -19.11 -9.01 11.72
N ARG A 173 -19.28 -8.97 10.39
CA ARG A 173 -19.31 -10.15 9.53
C ARG A 173 -17.98 -10.89 9.53
N PHE A 174 -16.85 -10.19 9.47
CA PHE A 174 -15.51 -10.77 9.50
C PHE A 174 -15.33 -11.70 10.71
N HIS A 175 -15.77 -11.22 11.88
CA HIS A 175 -15.77 -12.01 13.09
C HIS A 175 -16.76 -13.18 13.05
N THR A 176 -18.01 -12.92 12.67
CA THR A 176 -19.12 -13.88 12.76
C THR A 176 -18.99 -15.04 11.76
N GLU A 177 -18.56 -14.74 10.54
CA GLU A 177 -18.37 -15.73 9.47
C GLU A 177 -16.97 -16.37 9.48
N ARG A 178 -16.08 -15.93 10.39
CA ARG A 178 -14.68 -16.37 10.48
C ARG A 178 -13.96 -16.26 9.14
N LEU A 179 -13.86 -15.03 8.63
CA LEU A 179 -13.25 -14.73 7.34
C LEU A 179 -11.71 -14.87 7.35
N ALA A 180 -11.09 -15.16 8.48
CA ALA A 180 -9.67 -15.48 8.62
C ALA A 180 -9.48 -16.80 9.39
N GLY A 181 -8.33 -17.46 9.18
CA GLY A 181 -7.93 -18.62 9.99
C GLY A 181 -7.65 -18.20 11.43
N ASP A 182 -7.54 -19.16 12.35
CA ASP A 182 -7.00 -18.85 13.68
C ASP A 182 -5.51 -18.55 13.52
N ASP A 183 -4.97 -17.59 14.29
CA ASP A 183 -3.56 -17.15 14.23
C ASP A 183 -3.18 -16.46 12.89
N ASP A 184 -4.16 -16.01 12.13
CA ASP A 184 -3.99 -15.27 10.86
C ASP A 184 -3.77 -13.76 11.13
N PHE A 185 -2.77 -13.15 10.51
CA PHE A 185 -2.46 -11.72 10.68
C PHE A 185 -3.63 -10.80 10.31
N ALA A 186 -4.58 -11.22 9.48
CA ALA A 186 -5.76 -10.42 9.18
C ALA A 186 -6.63 -10.13 10.42
N TRP A 187 -6.51 -10.90 11.52
CA TRP A 187 -7.15 -10.56 12.80
C TRP A 187 -6.53 -9.33 13.47
N ILE A 188 -5.25 -9.06 13.23
CA ILE A 188 -4.55 -7.87 13.75
C ILE A 188 -5.11 -6.63 13.08
N ALA A 189 -5.07 -6.52 11.75
CA ALA A 189 -5.72 -5.41 11.06
C ALA A 189 -7.22 -5.27 11.41
N TRP A 190 -7.93 -6.37 11.67
CA TRP A 190 -9.35 -6.32 12.06
C TRP A 190 -9.58 -5.65 13.42
N LEU A 191 -8.85 -6.04 14.47
CA LEU A 191 -9.00 -5.40 15.78
C LEU A 191 -8.46 -3.96 15.75
N GLU A 192 -7.40 -3.73 14.98
CA GLU A 192 -6.81 -2.41 14.77
C GLU A 192 -7.78 -1.46 14.07
N ALA A 193 -8.54 -1.95 13.10
CA ALA A 193 -9.59 -1.19 12.43
C ALA A 193 -10.69 -0.77 13.41
N ILE A 194 -11.13 -1.70 14.29
CA ILE A 194 -12.13 -1.42 15.32
C ILE A 194 -11.63 -0.32 16.28
N ALA A 195 -10.38 -0.44 16.75
CA ALA A 195 -9.77 0.54 17.64
C ALA A 195 -9.63 1.90 16.97
N ARG A 196 -8.94 1.98 15.83
CA ARG A 196 -8.61 3.24 15.13
C ARG A 196 -9.84 4.01 14.65
N LEU A 197 -10.93 3.30 14.35
CA LEU A 197 -12.21 3.90 13.97
C LEU A 197 -13.09 4.27 15.17
N GLY A 198 -12.73 3.93 16.42
CA GLY A 198 -13.55 4.23 17.58
C GLY A 198 -14.84 3.41 17.63
N LEU A 199 -14.84 2.16 17.14
CA LEU A 199 -16.02 1.28 17.07
C LEU A 199 -16.21 0.51 18.39
N ARG A 200 -16.44 1.24 19.49
CA ARG A 200 -16.59 0.70 20.85
C ARG A 200 -17.64 -0.40 20.97
N ASP A 201 -18.72 -0.31 20.20
CA ASP A 201 -19.80 -1.30 20.18
C ASP A 201 -19.34 -2.67 19.68
N LEU A 202 -18.25 -2.76 18.91
CA LEU A 202 -17.65 -4.02 18.46
C LEU A 202 -16.59 -4.57 19.41
N ALA A 203 -16.19 -3.83 20.47
CA ALA A 203 -15.09 -4.25 21.35
C ALA A 203 -15.32 -5.60 22.03
N SER A 204 -16.59 -5.95 22.34
CA SER A 204 -16.90 -7.27 22.90
C SER A 204 -16.56 -8.42 21.95
N LEU A 205 -16.64 -8.19 20.63
CA LEU A 205 -16.21 -9.19 19.64
C LEU A 205 -14.70 -9.36 19.67
N VAL A 206 -13.94 -8.29 19.90
CA VAL A 206 -12.48 -8.34 19.99
C VAL A 206 -12.05 -9.17 21.20
N TYR A 207 -12.65 -8.95 22.37
CA TYR A 207 -12.36 -9.77 23.54
C TYR A 207 -12.72 -11.24 23.33
N SER A 208 -13.86 -11.52 22.67
CA SER A 208 -14.24 -12.89 22.32
C SER A 208 -13.25 -13.54 21.34
N ALA A 209 -12.72 -12.79 20.37
CA ALA A 209 -11.72 -13.31 19.43
C ALA A 209 -10.41 -13.68 20.13
N TRP A 210 -9.99 -12.89 21.13
CA TRP A 210 -8.86 -13.24 22.00
C TRP A 210 -9.16 -14.47 22.86
N ASP A 211 -10.30 -14.51 23.54
CA ASP A 211 -10.68 -15.63 24.41
C ASP A 211 -10.79 -16.95 23.64
N ASP A 212 -11.18 -16.88 22.36
CA ASP A 212 -11.24 -18.02 21.43
C ASP A 212 -9.89 -18.38 20.80
N GLY A 213 -8.80 -17.66 21.10
CA GLY A 213 -7.46 -17.92 20.56
C GLY A 213 -7.32 -17.64 19.07
N ARG A 214 -8.09 -16.69 18.52
CA ARG A 214 -8.06 -16.37 17.08
C ARG A 214 -6.96 -15.38 16.71
N ILE A 215 -6.59 -14.51 17.66
CA ILE A 215 -5.63 -13.42 17.45
C ILE A 215 -4.21 -13.96 17.70
N PRO A 216 -3.25 -13.69 16.80
CA PRO A 216 -1.86 -14.07 17.00
C PRO A 216 -1.28 -13.63 18.34
N GLU A 217 -0.63 -14.56 19.05
CA GLU A 217 -0.02 -14.28 20.34
C GLU A 217 1.26 -13.46 20.20
N GLY A 218 1.45 -12.47 21.08
CA GLY A 218 2.68 -11.68 21.14
C GLY A 218 2.84 -10.60 20.06
N ILE A 219 1.81 -10.36 19.24
CA ILE A 219 1.80 -9.29 18.24
C ILE A 219 1.21 -8.00 18.81
N ILE A 220 0.06 -8.09 19.49
CA ILE A 220 -0.62 -6.95 20.10
C ILE A 220 -1.29 -7.36 21.41
N ASP A 221 -1.14 -6.52 22.44
CA ASP A 221 -1.77 -6.76 23.74
C ASP A 221 -3.15 -6.12 23.83
N ARG A 222 -3.97 -6.62 24.75
CA ARG A 222 -5.30 -6.05 25.03
C ARG A 222 -5.21 -4.58 25.45
N SER A 223 -4.15 -4.18 26.15
CA SER A 223 -3.93 -2.79 26.54
C SER A 223 -3.73 -1.88 25.33
N ASP A 224 -2.98 -2.34 24.32
CA ASP A 224 -2.70 -1.53 23.13
C ASP A 224 -4.00 -1.22 22.38
N PHE A 225 -4.88 -2.23 22.23
CA PHE A 225 -6.20 -2.05 21.64
C PHE A 225 -7.08 -1.06 22.42
N GLU A 226 -7.11 -1.15 23.75
CA GLU A 226 -7.92 -0.24 24.58
C GLU A 226 -7.41 1.20 24.53
N ASP A 227 -6.08 1.36 24.53
CA ASP A 227 -5.43 2.66 24.44
C ASP A 227 -5.72 3.31 23.07
N ASP A 228 -5.53 2.57 21.98
CA ASP A 228 -5.83 3.04 20.62
C ASP A 228 -7.31 3.43 20.45
N LEU A 229 -8.21 2.62 21.00
CA LEU A 229 -9.63 2.89 20.94
C LEU A 229 -10.03 4.12 21.76
N LEU A 230 -9.49 4.26 22.97
CA LEU A 230 -9.72 5.43 23.81
C LEU A 230 -9.20 6.70 23.13
N VAL A 231 -8.02 6.63 22.53
CA VAL A 231 -7.42 7.75 21.77
C VAL A 231 -8.29 8.11 20.56
N ALA A 232 -8.82 7.12 19.84
CA ALA A 232 -9.74 7.34 18.72
C ALA A 232 -11.06 7.99 19.15
N GLU A 233 -11.62 7.61 20.29
CA GLU A 233 -12.84 8.24 20.84
C GLU A 233 -12.60 9.70 21.26
N GLN A 234 -11.43 10.00 21.82
CA GLN A 234 -11.07 11.34 22.26
C GLN A 234 -10.71 12.27 21.10
N SER A 235 -10.06 11.73 20.05
CA SER A 235 -9.53 12.51 18.93
C SER A 235 -9.95 11.92 17.58
N PRO A 236 -11.26 11.79 17.28
CA PRO A 236 -11.75 11.04 16.13
C PRO A 236 -11.33 11.62 14.78
N ASN A 237 -10.96 12.89 14.71
CA ASN A 237 -10.55 13.58 13.48
C ASN A 237 -9.03 13.83 13.41
N ASP A 238 -8.25 13.29 14.33
CA ASP A 238 -6.78 13.42 14.31
C ASP A 238 -6.18 12.42 13.30
N ILE A 239 -5.51 12.94 12.27
CA ILE A 239 -4.85 12.15 11.22
C ILE A 239 -3.53 11.55 11.70
N ASP A 240 -2.85 12.18 12.66
CA ASP A 240 -1.53 11.73 13.14
C ASP A 240 -1.60 10.30 13.71
N ARG A 241 -2.79 9.89 14.20
CA ARG A 241 -3.05 8.52 14.68
C ARG A 241 -2.92 7.47 13.57
N PHE A 242 -3.27 7.83 12.34
CA PHE A 242 -3.13 6.97 11.16
C PHE A 242 -1.70 7.03 10.63
N GLU A 243 -1.10 8.22 10.56
CA GLU A 243 0.27 8.41 10.05
C GLU A 243 1.30 7.64 10.89
N ARG A 244 1.18 7.65 12.23
CA ARG A 244 2.05 6.87 13.13
C ARG A 244 1.93 5.35 12.92
N ALA A 245 0.81 4.89 12.36
CA ALA A 245 0.56 3.50 12.01
C ALA A 245 0.92 3.19 10.54
N GLY A 246 1.58 4.13 9.83
CA GLY A 246 1.91 3.95 8.42
C GLY A 246 0.69 3.97 7.49
N LEU A 247 -0.46 4.49 7.95
CA LEU A 247 -1.70 4.61 7.17
C LEU A 247 -1.87 6.05 6.68
N GLY A 248 -2.35 6.20 5.45
CA GLY A 248 -2.52 7.52 4.85
C GLY A 248 -2.34 7.50 3.33
N TYR A 249 -2.12 8.67 2.75
CA TYR A 249 -1.67 8.81 1.38
C TYR A 249 -0.15 8.86 1.29
N ILE A 250 0.38 8.57 0.11
CA ILE A 250 1.77 8.89 -0.24
C ILE A 250 1.76 10.32 -0.79
N ASP A 251 2.02 11.30 0.07
CA ASP A 251 2.12 12.71 -0.36
C ASP A 251 3.52 13.07 -0.87
N ASP A 252 4.57 12.41 -0.36
CA ASP A 252 5.93 12.45 -0.91
C ASP A 252 6.40 11.04 -1.30
N VAL A 253 6.45 10.79 -2.60
CA VAL A 253 6.88 9.50 -3.17
C VAL A 253 8.39 9.28 -3.02
N LEU A 254 9.20 10.35 -3.00
CA LEU A 254 10.65 10.22 -2.84
C LEU A 254 10.98 9.79 -1.43
N GLU A 255 10.34 10.42 -0.43
CA GLU A 255 10.44 10.02 0.98
C GLU A 255 9.93 8.59 1.18
N ALA A 256 8.76 8.25 0.63
CA ALA A 256 8.19 6.91 0.75
C ALA A 256 9.06 5.81 0.10
N LEU A 257 9.93 6.16 -0.85
CA LEU A 257 10.89 5.26 -1.48
C LEU A 257 12.29 5.29 -0.85
N GLU A 258 12.57 6.18 0.11
CA GLU A 258 13.92 6.35 0.66
C GLU A 258 14.45 5.07 1.29
N TRP A 259 13.61 4.30 1.97
CA TRP A 259 13.99 3.03 2.58
C TRP A 259 14.43 1.97 1.55
N THR A 260 13.94 2.07 0.32
CA THR A 260 14.32 1.17 -0.79
C THR A 260 15.70 1.49 -1.35
N SER A 261 16.28 2.65 -1.02
CA SER A 261 17.66 3.00 -1.43
C SER A 261 18.71 2.05 -0.85
N HIS A 262 18.39 1.36 0.26
CA HIS A 262 19.26 0.34 0.85
C HIS A 262 19.13 -1.04 0.18
N LEU A 263 18.04 -1.31 -0.53
CA LEU A 263 17.87 -2.53 -1.33
C LEU A 263 18.77 -2.54 -2.58
N GLU A 264 19.28 -1.38 -2.97
CA GLU A 264 20.29 -1.21 -4.03
C GLU A 264 21.68 -1.79 -3.64
N TYR A 265 21.86 -2.20 -2.37
CA TYR A 265 23.13 -2.75 -1.85
C TYR A 265 23.13 -4.25 -1.54
N PHE A 266 22.00 -4.96 -1.62
CA PHE A 266 21.99 -6.42 -1.48
C PHE A 266 22.29 -7.08 -2.83
N ASP A 267 23.49 -6.84 -3.35
CA ASP A 267 24.09 -7.77 -4.31
C ASP A 267 24.33 -9.09 -3.58
N LYS A 268 23.94 -10.20 -4.22
CA LYS A 268 24.06 -11.57 -3.71
C LYS A 268 25.53 -12.05 -3.65
N GLU A 269 26.44 -11.24 -3.11
CA GLU A 269 27.82 -11.63 -2.80
C GLU A 269 28.05 -11.85 -1.29
N ASP A 270 27.20 -11.33 -0.39
CA ASP A 270 27.39 -11.48 1.06
C ASP A 270 26.84 -12.80 1.66
N LEU A 271 26.24 -13.67 0.86
CA LEU A 271 25.89 -15.05 1.26
C LEU A 271 27.04 -16.07 1.07
N GLN A 272 28.25 -15.62 0.71
CA GLN A 272 29.45 -16.49 0.61
C GLN A 272 30.61 -16.07 1.52
N SER A 273 30.34 -15.44 2.67
CA SER A 273 31.34 -15.36 3.74
C SER A 273 31.23 -16.58 4.66
N PRO A 274 32.24 -17.47 4.72
CA PRO A 274 32.26 -18.52 5.73
C PRO A 274 32.49 -17.87 7.09
N LEU A 275 31.59 -18.15 8.04
CA LEU A 275 31.72 -17.72 9.44
C LEU A 275 33.11 -18.10 9.99
N PRO A 276 33.78 -17.20 10.75
CA PRO A 276 34.97 -17.54 11.52
C PRO A 276 34.65 -18.44 12.74
#